data_AF-A0A0F8Z5E3-F1
#
_entry.id   AF-A0A0F8Z5E3-F1
#
_cell.length_a   1.000
_cell.length_b   1.000
_cell.length_c   1.000
_cell.angle_alpha   90.00
_cell.angle_beta   90.00
_cell.angle_gamma   90.00
#
_symmetry.space_group_name_H-M   'P 1'
#
loop_
_entity.id
_entity.type
_entity.pdbx_description
1 polymer ?
#
loop_
_entity_poly.entity_id
_entity_poly.type
_entity_poly.pdbx_seq_one_letter_code
_entity_poly.pdbx_strand_id
1 'polypeptide(L)'
;MRVITAVEKIKRNDGLMIFLAGGITNCPWWQNEIIEMLKGCVGTILNPRRKDFPIGDPNASLEQITWEFNALEKADIFSMWFSNAESDQPICMYELGRNIALRENEMSTVVIGVEPGYRREQDVY
;
A
#
# COMPACT_ATOMS: atom_id res chain seq x y z
N MET A 1 -10.79 9.77 5.99
CA MET A 1 -10.13 8.84 6.93
C MET A 1 -8.91 9.50 7.56
N ARG A 2 -8.47 9.04 8.74
CA ARG A 2 -7.16 9.40 9.29
C ARG A 2 -6.07 8.76 8.42
N VAL A 3 -4.96 9.45 8.17
CA VAL A 3 -3.80 8.88 7.45
C VAL A 3 -2.66 8.69 8.44
N ILE A 4 -1.98 7.54 8.38
CA ILE A 4 -0.72 7.25 9.08
C ILE A 4 0.28 6.85 8.00
N THR A 5 1.37 7.61 7.87
CA THR A 5 2.39 7.39 6.84
C THR A 5 3.63 6.74 7.44
N ALA A 6 4.37 5.93 6.68
CA ALA A 6 5.63 5.39 7.15
C ALA A 6 6.60 6.51 7.59
N VAL A 7 7.28 6.45 8.74
CA VAL A 7 7.33 5.39 9.77
C VAL A 7 6.57 5.76 11.05
N GLU A 8 5.52 6.56 10.94
CA GLU A 8 4.70 6.96 12.08
C GLU A 8 4.17 5.75 12.85
N LYS A 9 4.17 5.83 14.19
CA LYS A 9 3.72 4.72 15.04
C LYS A 9 2.26 4.36 14.76
N ILE A 10 2.04 3.10 14.40
CA ILE A 10 0.70 2.55 14.18
C ILE A 10 0.11 2.11 15.52
N LYS A 11 -1.06 2.65 15.86
CA LYS A 11 -1.89 2.16 16.97
C LYS A 11 -3.15 1.56 16.37
N ARG A 12 -3.41 0.28 16.66
CA ARG A 12 -4.70 -0.34 16.34
C ARG A 12 -5.80 0.46 17.04
N ASN A 13 -6.86 0.74 16.31
CA ASN A 13 -8.10 1.31 16.81
C ASN A 13 -9.26 0.41 16.35
N ASP A 14 -10.46 0.56 16.91
CA ASP A 14 -11.60 -0.31 16.56
C ASP A 14 -12.21 -0.02 15.18
N GLY A 15 -11.69 0.99 14.46
CA GLY A 15 -12.14 1.35 13.13
C GLY A 15 -11.44 0.58 12.02
N LEU A 16 -12.02 0.61 10.82
CA LEU A 16 -11.47 0.00 9.62
C LEU A 16 -10.08 0.57 9.29
N MET A 17 -9.10 -0.31 9.06
CA MET A 17 -7.74 0.05 8.65
C MET A 17 -7.40 -0.50 7.27
N ILE A 18 -6.99 0.37 6.34
CA ILE A 18 -6.71 0.03 4.94
C ILE A 18 -5.23 0.26 4.65
N PHE A 19 -4.54 -0.75 4.14
CA PHE A 19 -3.16 -0.63 3.66
C PHE A 19 -3.11 -0.34 2.16
N LEU A 20 -2.37 0.71 1.76
CA LEU A 20 -2.21 1.12 0.36
C LEU A 20 -0.92 0.53 -0.25
N ALA A 21 -0.95 -0.73 -0.70
CA ALA A 21 0.14 -1.32 -1.46
C ALA A 21 0.08 -0.90 -2.94
N GLY A 22 1.23 -0.91 -3.61
CA GLY A 22 1.34 -0.58 -5.04
C GLY A 22 2.62 0.18 -5.37
N GLY A 23 2.75 0.61 -6.62
CA GLY A 23 3.96 1.25 -7.12
C GLY A 23 4.35 2.52 -6.37
N ILE A 24 5.63 2.65 -6.00
CA ILE A 24 6.19 3.87 -5.40
C ILE A 24 7.30 4.43 -6.30
N THR A 25 8.34 3.64 -6.56
CA THR A 25 9.47 4.05 -7.40
C THR A 25 9.05 4.17 -8.86
N ASN A 26 9.36 5.32 -9.48
CA ASN A 26 8.97 5.67 -10.85
C ASN A 26 7.46 5.53 -11.10
N CYS A 27 6.64 5.84 -10.08
CA CYS A 27 5.18 5.81 -10.14
C CYS A 27 4.59 7.17 -9.69
N PRO A 28 3.45 7.59 -10.26
CA PRO A 28 2.75 8.81 -9.84
C PRO A 28 2.32 8.72 -8.38
N TRP A 29 2.02 9.86 -7.75
CA TRP A 29 1.53 9.96 -6.36
C TRP A 29 0.07 9.52 -6.21
N TRP A 30 -0.31 8.37 -6.76
CA TRP A 30 -1.67 7.83 -6.76
C TRP A 30 -2.24 7.64 -5.34
N GLN A 31 -1.39 7.45 -4.32
CA GLN A 31 -1.83 7.36 -2.93
C GLN A 31 -2.58 8.63 -2.50
N ASN A 32 -2.19 9.80 -3.00
CA ASN A 32 -2.85 11.08 -2.69
C ASN A 32 -4.27 11.13 -3.25
N GLU A 33 -4.50 10.54 -4.43
CA GLU A 33 -5.83 10.49 -5.05
C GLU A 33 -6.78 9.66 -4.19
N ILE A 34 -6.34 8.46 -3.75
CA ILE A 34 -7.13 7.62 -2.85
C ILE A 34 -7.38 8.31 -1.51
N ILE A 35 -6.37 8.96 -0.94
CA ILE A 35 -6.50 9.71 0.33
C ILE A 35 -7.57 10.80 0.21
N GLU A 36 -7.60 11.55 -0.90
CA GLU A 36 -8.60 12.60 -1.13
C GLU A 36 -9.99 11.99 -1.39
N MET A 37 -10.09 10.90 -2.17
CA MET A 37 -11.37 10.21 -2.40
C MET A 37 -11.99 9.68 -1.09
N LEU A 38 -11.17 9.22 -0.14
CA LEU A 38 -11.60 8.68 1.15
C LEU A 38 -11.69 9.75 2.25
N LYS A 39 -11.56 11.04 1.90
CA LYS A 39 -11.73 12.15 2.83
C LYS A 39 -13.17 12.19 3.33
N GLY A 40 -13.33 12.40 4.64
CA GLY A 40 -14.63 12.34 5.31
C GLY A 40 -15.12 10.92 5.68
N CYS A 41 -14.58 9.86 5.06
CA CYS A 41 -14.90 8.49 5.49
C CYS A 41 -14.28 8.15 6.86
N VAL A 42 -14.95 7.27 7.61
CA VAL A 42 -14.50 6.75 8.92
C VAL A 42 -13.49 5.62 8.71
N GLY A 43 -12.37 5.65 9.43
CA GLY A 43 -11.32 4.63 9.35
C GLY A 43 -9.92 5.25 9.27
N THR A 44 -8.92 4.40 9.07
CA THR A 44 -7.50 4.75 8.98
C THR A 44 -6.88 4.21 7.69
N ILE A 45 -6.11 5.04 7.01
CA ILE A 45 -5.28 4.69 5.86
C ILE A 45 -3.85 4.53 6.36
N LEU A 46 -3.23 3.40 6.02
CA LEU A 46 -1.81 3.10 6.22
C LEU A 46 -1.10 3.29 4.88
N ASN A 47 -0.34 4.39 4.77
CA ASN A 47 0.34 4.78 3.54
C ASN A 47 1.85 4.48 3.64
N PRO A 48 2.40 3.52 2.87
CA PRO A 48 3.84 3.22 2.91
C PRO A 48 4.70 4.31 2.26
N ARG A 49 4.13 5.17 1.40
CA ARG A 49 4.90 6.15 0.63
C ARG A 49 5.24 7.39 1.46
N ARG A 50 6.50 7.51 1.85
CA ARG A 50 7.05 8.72 2.49
C ARG A 50 7.24 9.84 1.49
N LYS A 51 6.99 11.09 1.91
CA LYS A 51 7.35 12.29 1.14
C LYS A 51 8.86 12.37 0.89
N ASP A 52 9.63 12.18 1.95
CA ASP A 52 11.08 12.30 1.94
C ASP A 52 11.69 11.00 2.49
N PHE A 53 12.24 10.15 1.63
CA PHE A 53 12.94 8.93 2.05
C PHE A 53 14.42 9.26 2.33
N PRO A 54 14.94 8.96 3.53
CA PRO A 54 16.32 9.33 3.90
C PRO A 54 17.34 8.36 3.27
N ILE A 55 17.69 8.58 2.00
CA ILE A 55 18.61 7.74 1.21
C ILE A 55 19.99 7.56 1.89
N GLY A 56 20.44 8.56 2.66
CA GLY A 56 21.73 8.52 3.35
C GLY A 56 21.74 7.77 4.68
N ASP A 57 20.60 7.33 5.19
CA ASP A 57 20.50 6.61 6.45
C ASP A 57 20.50 5.08 6.19
N PRO A 58 21.51 4.34 6.67
CA PRO A 58 21.58 2.88 6.48
C PRO A 58 20.43 2.12 7.14
N ASN A 59 19.72 2.71 8.10
CA ASN A 59 18.57 2.09 8.77
C ASN A 59 17.24 2.38 8.08
N ALA A 60 17.19 3.34 7.14
CA ALA A 60 15.94 3.80 6.52
C ALA A 60 15.11 2.68 5.91
N SER A 61 15.79 1.76 5.21
CA SER A 61 15.16 0.58 4.59
C SER A 61 14.64 -0.40 5.64
N LEU A 62 15.41 -0.66 6.70
CA LEU A 62 14.96 -1.56 7.78
C LEU A 62 13.74 -1.00 8.50
N GLU A 63 13.72 0.30 8.78
CA GLU A 63 12.56 0.97 9.39
C GLU A 63 11.34 0.92 8.46
N GLN A 64 11.54 1.14 7.15
CA GLN A 64 10.47 1.04 6.15
C GLN A 64 9.83 -0.34 6.17
N ILE A 65 10.67 -1.37 6.01
CA ILE A 65 10.24 -2.77 5.97
C ILE A 65 9.53 -3.13 7.28
N THR A 66 10.13 -2.79 8.42
CA THR A 66 9.53 -3.06 9.74
C THR A 66 8.15 -2.41 9.89
N TRP A 67 8.01 -1.17 9.42
CA TRP A 67 6.73 -0.47 9.44
C TRP A 67 5.71 -1.11 8.51
N GLU A 68 6.09 -1.49 7.29
CA GLU A 68 5.20 -2.15 6.32
C GLU A 68 4.69 -3.49 6.84
N PHE A 69 5.54 -4.31 7.45
CA PHE A 69 5.12 -5.55 8.11
C PHE A 69 4.11 -5.28 9.24
N ASN A 70 4.39 -4.30 10.10
CA ASN A 70 3.52 -3.91 11.21
C ASN A 70 2.17 -3.36 10.71
N ALA A 71 2.19 -2.61 9.61
CA ALA A 71 1.02 -2.04 8.97
C ALA A 71 0.13 -3.14 8.36
N LEU A 72 0.71 -4.08 7.61
CA LEU A 72 0.00 -5.20 7.00
C LEU A 72 -0.66 -6.11 8.04
N GLU A 73 0.01 -6.35 9.17
CA GLU A 73 -0.56 -7.11 10.30
C GLU A 73 -1.79 -6.43 10.92
N LYS A 74 -1.82 -5.10 10.94
CA LYS A 74 -2.90 -4.31 11.55
C LYS A 74 -3.99 -3.90 10.58
N ALA A 75 -3.79 -4.10 9.29
CA ALA A 75 -4.73 -3.72 8.26
C ALA A 75 -5.88 -4.73 8.18
N ASP A 76 -7.10 -4.22 8.26
CA ASP A 76 -8.30 -5.00 7.97
C ASP A 76 -8.41 -5.28 6.47
N ILE A 77 -8.06 -4.30 5.63
CA ILE A 77 -8.09 -4.40 4.16
C ILE A 77 -6.67 -4.28 3.61
N PHE A 78 -6.27 -5.25 2.81
CA PHE A 78 -5.09 -5.16 1.95
C PHE A 78 -5.53 -4.68 0.56
N SER A 79 -5.12 -3.48 0.17
CA SER A 79 -5.33 -2.97 -1.18
C SER A 79 -4.03 -2.94 -1.97
N MET A 80 -4.11 -3.23 -3.26
CA MET A 80 -2.99 -3.15 -4.20
C MET A 80 -3.43 -2.36 -5.44
N TRP A 81 -2.72 -1.27 -5.75
CA TRP A 81 -2.95 -0.47 -6.96
C TRP A 81 -1.75 -0.52 -7.91
N PHE A 82 -2.00 -0.92 -9.15
CA PHE A 82 -1.01 -0.87 -10.24
C PHE A 82 -1.23 0.40 -11.06
N SER A 83 -0.43 1.44 -10.80
CA SER A 83 -0.53 2.70 -11.54
C SER A 83 0.05 2.58 -12.95
N ASN A 84 -0.47 3.34 -13.90
CA ASN A 84 0.11 3.49 -15.22
C ASN A 84 1.38 4.35 -15.11
N ALA A 85 2.54 3.71 -15.28
CA ALA A 85 3.83 4.32 -14.99
C ALA A 85 4.96 3.72 -15.82
N GLU A 86 6.13 4.35 -15.78
CA GLU A 86 7.36 3.82 -16.39
C GLU A 86 7.87 2.54 -15.70
N SER A 87 7.36 2.21 -14.51
CA SER A 87 7.69 1.00 -13.77
C SER A 87 6.73 -0.15 -14.09
N ASP A 88 7.26 -1.35 -14.35
CA ASP A 88 6.47 -2.59 -14.44
C ASP A 88 6.09 -3.15 -13.06
N GLN A 89 6.39 -2.44 -11.97
CA GLN A 89 5.99 -2.77 -10.60
C GLN A 89 6.15 -4.26 -10.21
N PRO A 90 7.28 -4.94 -10.54
CA PRO A 90 7.44 -6.39 -10.32
C PRO A 90 7.47 -6.76 -8.84
N ILE A 91 7.97 -5.87 -7.98
CA ILE A 91 7.92 -6.05 -6.52
C ILE A 91 6.48 -6.07 -6.03
N CYS A 92 5.62 -5.19 -6.57
CA CYS A 92 4.19 -5.15 -6.21
C CYS A 92 3.48 -6.45 -6.63
N MET A 93 3.84 -7.05 -7.77
CA MET A 93 3.34 -8.36 -8.18
C MET A 93 3.75 -9.48 -7.20
N TYR A 94 5.01 -9.49 -6.76
CA TYR A 94 5.48 -10.43 -5.73
C TYR A 94 4.73 -10.22 -4.40
N GLU A 95 4.58 -8.98 -3.96
CA GLU A 95 3.86 -8.62 -2.73
C GLU A 95 2.38 -9.00 -2.80
N LEU A 96 1.75 -8.84 -3.96
CA LEU A 96 0.38 -9.27 -4.20
C LEU A 96 0.25 -10.77 -3.95
N GLY A 97 1.08 -11.59 -4.61
CA GLY A 97 1.07 -13.04 -4.44
C GLY A 97 1.30 -13.47 -2.99
N ARG A 98 2.28 -12.86 -2.31
CA ARG A 98 2.55 -13.12 -0.88
C ARG A 98 1.34 -12.81 -0.01
N ASN A 99 0.71 -11.65 -0.18
CA ASN A 99 -0.40 -11.23 0.69
C ASN A 99 -1.72 -11.95 0.38
N ILE A 100 -1.97 -12.34 -0.87
CA ILE A 100 -3.08 -13.24 -1.23
C ILE A 100 -2.94 -14.57 -0.49
N ALA A 101 -1.74 -15.17 -0.51
CA ALA A 101 -1.50 -16.43 0.18
C ALA A 101 -1.68 -16.31 1.71
N LEU A 102 -1.20 -15.22 2.31
CA LEU A 102 -1.39 -14.97 3.75
C LEU A 102 -2.85 -14.71 4.15
N ARG A 103 -3.67 -14.25 3.21
CA ARG A 103 -5.09 -13.91 3.42
C ARG A 103 -6.04 -14.89 2.74
N GLU A 104 -5.61 -16.12 2.50
CA GLU A 104 -6.39 -17.13 1.77
C GLU A 104 -7.80 -17.35 2.37
N ASN A 105 -7.92 -17.27 3.71
CA ASN A 105 -9.18 -17.43 4.45
C ASN A 105 -9.98 -16.13 4.60
N GLU A 106 -9.45 -15.00 4.12
CA GLU A 106 -10.00 -13.65 4.28
C GLU A 106 -10.01 -12.89 2.94
N MET A 107 -10.21 -13.60 1.82
CA MET A 107 -10.09 -13.04 0.48
C MET A 107 -11.02 -11.84 0.21
N SER A 108 -12.13 -11.74 0.94
CA SER A 108 -13.04 -10.57 0.90
C SER A 108 -12.40 -9.26 1.39
N THR A 109 -11.23 -9.34 2.03
CA THR A 109 -10.46 -8.19 2.51
C THR A 109 -9.36 -7.74 1.55
N VAL A 110 -9.22 -8.42 0.40
CA VAL A 110 -8.22 -8.11 -0.62
C VAL A 110 -8.89 -7.31 -1.75
N VAL A 111 -8.34 -6.13 -2.03
CA VAL A 111 -8.82 -5.24 -3.11
C VAL A 111 -7.67 -5.00 -4.09
N ILE A 112 -7.87 -5.35 -5.36
CA ILE A 112 -6.87 -5.18 -6.41
C ILE A 112 -7.45 -4.22 -7.45
N GLY A 113 -6.67 -3.22 -7.84
CA GLY A 113 -7.04 -2.30 -8.90
C GLY A 113 -5.86 -2.03 -9.84
N VAL A 114 -6.18 -1.78 -11.10
CA VAL A 114 -5.22 -1.49 -12.16
C VAL A 114 -5.67 -0.23 -12.86
N GLU A 115 -4.75 0.72 -13.03
CA GLU A 115 -4.98 1.90 -13.83
C GLU A 115 -4.95 1.53 -15.33
N PRO A 116 -5.94 1.97 -16.13
CA PRO A 116 -5.95 1.70 -17.55
C PRO A 116 -4.64 2.11 -18.23
N GLY A 117 -4.06 1.18 -19.01
CA GLY A 117 -2.81 1.40 -19.73
C GLY A 117 -1.54 1.05 -18.92
N TYR A 118 -1.66 0.52 -17.71
CA TYR A 118 -0.54 -0.14 -17.04
C TYR A 118 0.04 -1.24 -17.94
N ARG A 119 1.37 -1.26 -18.13
CA ARG A 119 2.03 -2.09 -19.15
C ARG A 119 1.85 -3.60 -18.98
N ARG A 120 1.59 -4.05 -17.75
CA ARG A 120 1.39 -5.47 -17.38
C ARG A 120 -0.04 -5.74 -16.92
N GLU A 121 -0.99 -4.93 -17.38
CA GLU A 121 -2.40 -5.01 -17.01
C GLU A 121 -2.99 -6.42 -17.23
N GLN A 122 -2.59 -7.12 -18.31
CA GLN A 122 -2.98 -8.52 -18.59
C GLN A 122 -2.43 -9.57 -17.61
N ASP A 123 -1.41 -9.23 -16.81
CA ASP A 123 -0.86 -10.15 -15.81
C ASP A 123 -1.60 -10.04 -14.46
N VAL A 124 -2.53 -9.09 -14.32
CA VAL A 124 -3.23 -8.82 -13.04
C VAL A 124 -4.66 -9.37 -12.99
N TYR A 125 -5.41 -9.33 -14.11
CA TYR A 125 -6.80 -9.80 -14.18
C TYR A 125 -6.99 -11.08 -14.98
#